data_AF-A0A973M0U1-F1
#
_entry.id   AF-A0A973M0U1-F1
#
_cell.length_a   1.000
_cell.length_b   1.000
_cell.length_c   1.000
_cell.angle_alpha   90.00
_cell.angle_beta   90.00
_cell.angle_gamma   90.00
#
_symmetry.space_group_name_H-M   'P 1'
#
loop_
_entity.id
_entity.type
_entity.pdbx_description
1 polymer ?
#
loop_
_entity_poly.entity_id
_entity_poly.type
_entity_poly.pdbx_seq_one_letter_code
_entity_poly.pdbx_strand_id
1 'polypeptide(L)' 'ALALNPGQAKTVVIPTQGGWYDLKVASAADPKLVRVLAGRLEDGRSLTSDPQLGH' A
#
# COMPACT_ATOMS: atom_id res chain seq x y z
N ALA A 1 5.52 -15.52 -1.19
CA ALA A 1 5.21 -15.12 -2.58
C ALA A 1 3.81 -15.60 -2.94
N LEU A 2 3.04 -14.80 -3.68
CA LEU A 2 1.69 -15.16 -4.14
C LEU A 2 1.79 -15.71 -5.57
N ALA A 3 1.18 -16.85 -5.84
CA ALA A 3 1.00 -17.40 -7.18
C ALA A 3 -0.50 -17.37 -7.56
N LEU A 4 -0.80 -16.90 -8.75
CA LEU A 4 -2.16 -16.84 -9.31
C LEU A 4 -2.13 -17.43 -10.72
N ASN A 5 -3.13 -18.24 -11.06
CA ASN A 5 -3.32 -18.69 -12.44
C ASN A 5 -3.90 -17.53 -13.28
N PRO A 6 -3.79 -17.58 -14.63
CA PRO A 6 -4.43 -16.61 -15.50
C PRO A 6 -5.92 -16.42 -15.17
N GLY A 7 -6.35 -15.16 -15.02
CA GLY A 7 -7.73 -14.81 -14.66
C GLY A 7 -8.09 -14.93 -13.17
N GLN A 8 -7.20 -15.45 -12.31
CA GLN A 8 -7.42 -15.47 -10.88
C GLN A 8 -7.05 -14.13 -10.22
N ALA A 9 -7.85 -13.73 -9.24
CA ALA A 9 -7.57 -12.62 -8.35
C ALA A 9 -7.54 -13.11 -6.89
N LYS A 10 -6.75 -12.44 -6.06
CA LYS A 10 -6.74 -12.65 -4.61
C LYS A 10 -6.63 -11.32 -3.90
N THR A 11 -7.50 -11.10 -2.92
CA THR A 11 -7.38 -9.99 -1.98
C THR A 11 -6.32 -10.33 -0.93
N VAL A 12 -5.38 -9.42 -0.73
CA VAL A 12 -4.40 -9.49 0.35
C VAL A 12 -4.62 -8.29 1.26
N VAL A 13 -4.77 -8.54 2.56
CA VAL A 13 -4.88 -7.49 3.56
C VAL A 13 -3.48 -7.22 4.12
N ILE A 14 -3.03 -5.97 4.02
CA ILE A 14 -1.75 -5.52 4.55
C ILE A 14 -2.06 -4.48 5.64
N PRO A 15 -1.67 -4.73 6.91
CA PRO A 15 -1.85 -3.73 7.96
C PRO A 15 -0.95 -2.52 7.69
N THR A 16 -1.51 -1.32 7.80
CA THR A 16 -0.77 -0.06 7.66
C THR A 16 -0.39 0.49 9.05
N GLN A 17 0.74 1.19 9.12
CA GLN A 17 1.15 1.91 10.33
C GLN A 17 0.86 3.39 10.15
N GLY A 18 0.01 3.97 11.01
CA GLY A 18 -0.39 5.38 10.91
C GLY A 18 -1.13 5.74 9.61
N GLY A 19 -1.73 4.75 8.95
CA GLY A 19 -2.40 4.90 7.66
C GLY A 19 -1.46 4.94 6.45
N TRP A 20 -0.14 4.92 6.65
CA TRP A 20 0.83 4.96 5.56
C TRP A 20 1.07 3.58 4.95
N TYR A 21 1.28 3.57 3.63
CA TYR A 21 1.71 2.39 2.90
C TYR A 21 2.80 2.73 1.89
N ASP A 22 3.69 1.76 1.69
CA ASP A 22 4.65 1.70 0.60
C ASP A 22 4.60 0.27 0.05
N LEU A 23 4.11 0.10 -1.18
CA LEU A 23 3.84 -1.17 -1.81
C LEU A 23 4.58 -1.28 -3.14
N LYS A 24 5.42 -2.31 -3.25
CA LYS A 24 6.02 -2.75 -4.51
C LYS A 24 5.38 -4.05 -4.98
N VAL A 25 4.76 -4.02 -6.15
CA VAL A 25 4.26 -5.20 -6.85
C VAL A 25 5.22 -5.54 -7.98
N ALA A 26 5.70 -6.78 -7.99
CA ALA A 26 6.59 -7.32 -9.03
C ALA A 26 6.08 -8.68 -9.49
N SER A 27 6.25 -8.97 -10.78
CA SER A 27 5.95 -10.29 -11.33
C SER A 27 7.19 -11.17 -11.33
N ALA A 28 7.05 -12.41 -10.84
CA ALA A 28 8.11 -13.41 -10.95
C ALA A 28 8.32 -13.89 -12.39
N ALA A 29 7.25 -13.87 -13.22
CA ALA A 29 7.30 -14.31 -14.61
C ALA A 29 7.74 -13.22 -15.58
N ASP A 30 7.59 -11.93 -15.20
CA ASP A 30 8.06 -10.79 -15.98
C ASP A 30 8.78 -9.78 -15.06
N PRO A 31 10.12 -9.85 -14.98
CA PRO A 31 10.92 -8.95 -14.15
C PRO A 31 10.81 -7.46 -14.53
N LYS A 32 10.33 -7.14 -15.75
CA LYS A 32 10.15 -5.75 -16.19
C LYS A 32 8.85 -5.16 -15.66
N LEU A 33 7.87 -5.98 -15.27
CA LEU A 33 6.64 -5.51 -14.66
C LEU A 33 6.89 -5.16 -13.19
N VAL A 34 7.08 -3.87 -12.95
CA VAL A 34 7.13 -3.29 -11.61
C VAL A 34 6.07 -2.20 -11.49
N ARG A 35 5.34 -2.20 -10.38
CA ARG A 35 4.45 -1.11 -9.96
C ARG A 35 4.79 -0.74 -8.52
N VAL A 36 4.98 0.54 -8.28
CA VAL A 36 5.26 1.10 -6.96
C VAL A 36 4.13 2.06 -6.62
N LEU A 37 3.55 1.90 -5.44
CA LEU A 37 2.44 2.68 -4.93
C LEU A 37 2.81 3.08 -3.49
N ALA A 38 2.77 4.37 -3.19
CA ALA A 38 2.98 4.86 -1.84
C ALA A 38 1.98 5.96 -1.55
N GLY A 39 1.55 6.04 -0.30
CA GLY A 39 0.59 7.05 0.11
C GLY A 39 0.05 6.81 1.50
N ARG A 40 -1.00 7.58 1.82
CA ARG A 40 -1.71 7.49 3.08
C ARG A 40 -3.17 7.15 2.81
N LEU A 41 -3.69 6.22 3.59
CA LEU A 41 -5.13 5.97 3.68
C LEU A 41 -5.74 7.06 4.57
N GLU A 42 -6.65 7.83 4.01
CA GLU A 42 -7.43 8.81 4.74
C GLU A 42 -8.53 8.08 5.55
N ASP A 43 -8.56 8.33 6.86
CA ASP A 43 -9.56 7.75 7.79
C ASP A 43 -10.54 8.80 8.33
N GLY A 44 -10.45 10.04 7.82
CA GLY A 44 -11.30 11.16 8.22
C GLY A 44 -11.01 11.73 9.60
N ARG A 45 -9.99 11.24 10.32
CA ARG A 45 -9.59 11.80 11.61
C ARG A 45 -8.95 13.17 11.40
N SER A 46 -9.18 14.09 12.34
CA SER A 46 -8.50 15.38 12.34
C SER A 46 -7.00 15.14 12.41
N LEU A 47 -6.30 15.65 11.41
CA LEU A 47 -4.85 15.58 11.33
C LEU A 47 -4.33 17.00 11.38
N THR A 48 -3.43 17.21 12.34
CA THR A 48 -2.61 18.39 12.38
C THR A 48 -1.45 18.15 11.40
N SER A 49 -1.38 18.94 10.33
CA SER A 49 -0.27 18.90 9.36
C SER A 49 1.03 19.44 9.96
N ASP A 50 0.92 20.35 10.93
CA ASP A 50 2.03 20.94 11.66
C ASP A 50 2.19 20.29 13.04
N PRO A 51 3.12 19.35 13.23
CA PRO A 51 3.30 18.67 14.51
C PRO A 51 3.52 19.61 15.71
N GLN A 52 3.83 20.90 15.51
CA GLN A 52 3.94 21.89 16.58
C GLN A 52 2.58 22.41 17.10
N LEU A 53 1.48 22.13 16.41
CA LEU A 53 0.13 22.57 16.79
C LEU A 53 -0.68 21.49 17.56
N GLY A 54 -0.14 20.29 17.75
CA GLY A 54 -0.79 19.24 18.53
C GLY A 54 -0.49 19.37 20.02
N HIS A 55 -1.37 20.04 20.78
CA HIS A 55 -1.38 20.06 22.24
C HIS A 55 -2.50 19.19 22.80
#